data_AF-A0A920CT44-F1
#
_entry.id   AF-A0A920CT44-F1
#
_cell.length_a   1.000
_cell.length_b   1.000
_cell.length_c   1.000
_cell.angle_alpha   90.00
_cell.angle_beta   90.00
_cell.angle_gamma   90.00
#
_symmetry.space_group_name_H-M   'P 1'
#
loop_
_entity.id
_entity.type
_entity.pdbx_description
1 polymer ?
#
loop_
_entity_poly.entity_id
_entity_poly.type
_entity_poly.pdbx_seq_one_letter_code
_entity_poly.pdbx_strand_id
1 'polypeptide(L)' 'MKIEQMDLFDSFEQQPTKFVGKPVLNGMYYERSTGLFVSFVRGRRHFEVTPGRCLGDKDWKEKTMRERAI' A
#
# COMPACT_ATOMS: atom_id res chain seq x y z
N MET A 1 -38.07 -28.03 0.31
CA MET A 1 -37.46 -27.01 -0.57
C MET A 1 -36.33 -26.37 0.21
N LYS A 2 -35.08 -26.55 -0.19
CA LYS A 2 -33.90 -25.98 0.50
C LYS A 2 -33.60 -24.64 -0.17
N ILE A 3 -33.61 -23.55 0.60
CA ILE A 3 -33.20 -22.23 0.12
C ILE A 3 -31.68 -22.19 0.31
N GLU A 4 -30.92 -22.31 -0.78
CA GLU A 4 -29.48 -22.09 -0.76
C GLU A 4 -29.23 -20.59 -0.83
N GLN A 5 -28.78 -20.01 0.28
CA GLN A 5 -28.38 -18.61 0.36
C GLN A 5 -27.00 -18.49 -0.29
N MET A 6 -26.94 -17.99 -1.53
CA MET A 6 -25.69 -17.57 -2.14
C MET A 6 -25.24 -16.27 -1.47
N ASP A 7 -24.11 -16.31 -0.77
CA ASP A 7 -23.54 -15.13 -0.14
C ASP A 7 -23.00 -14.19 -1.23
N LEU A 8 -23.59 -12.99 -1.34
CA LEU A 8 -23.24 -11.99 -2.37
C LEU A 8 -21.78 -11.51 -2.23
N PHE A 9 -21.16 -11.74 -1.07
CA PHE A 9 -19.79 -11.34 -0.77
C PHE A 9 -18.75 -12.43 -1.07
N ASP A 10 -19.14 -13.68 -1.32
CA ASP A 10 -18.20 -14.76 -1.70
C ASP A 10 -17.49 -14.47 -3.04
N SER A 11 -18.14 -13.74 -3.95
CA SER A 11 -17.52 -13.33 -5.22
C SER A 11 -16.50 -12.19 -5.08
N PHE A 12 -16.34 -11.60 -3.88
CA PHE A 12 -15.38 -10.55 -3.58
C PHE A 12 -14.21 -11.02 -2.73
N GLU A 13 -13.95 -12.33 -2.66
CA GLU A 13 -12.59 -12.76 -2.37
C GLU A 13 -11.69 -12.22 -3.49
N GLN A 14 -11.09 -11.05 -3.27
CA GLN A 14 -9.91 -10.63 -4.00
C GLN A 14 -8.93 -11.77 -3.85
N GLN A 15 -8.88 -12.65 -4.87
CA GLN A 15 -7.88 -13.69 -4.94
C GLN A 15 -6.56 -12.99 -4.63
N PRO A 16 -5.84 -13.37 -3.55
CA PRO A 16 -4.49 -12.90 -3.40
C PRO A 16 -3.79 -13.47 -4.62
N THR A 17 -3.58 -12.63 -5.62
CA THR A 17 -2.77 -12.96 -6.78
C THR A 17 -1.42 -13.27 -6.16
N LYS A 18 -1.17 -14.56 -5.92
CA LYS A 18 0.12 -15.11 -5.56
C LYS A 18 1.00 -14.89 -6.77
N PHE A 19 1.35 -13.64 -7.03
CA PHE A 19 2.53 -13.33 -7.80
C PHE A 19 3.66 -14.02 -7.03
N VAL A 20 4.33 -14.97 -7.67
CA VAL A 20 5.59 -15.56 -7.21
C VAL A 20 6.71 -14.51 -7.35
N GLY A 21 6.42 -13.30 -6.89
CA GLY A 21 7.14 -12.06 -7.14
C GLY A 21 6.82 -11.10 -5.99
N LYS A 22 7.77 -10.23 -5.69
CA LYS A 22 7.80 -9.35 -4.51
C LYS A 22 6.41 -8.80 -4.13
N PRO A 23 6.08 -8.71 -2.82
CA PRO A 23 4.79 -8.24 -2.36
C PRO A 23 4.43 -6.92 -3.05
N VAL A 24 3.21 -6.87 -3.57
CA VAL A 24 2.69 -5.70 -4.30
C VAL A 24 2.64 -4.53 -3.34
N LEU A 25 3.45 -3.49 -3.57
CA LEU A 25 3.51 -2.30 -2.72
C LEU A 25 2.15 -1.59 -2.71
N ASN A 26 1.69 -1.23 -1.51
CA ASN A 26 0.44 -0.48 -1.34
C ASN A 26 0.53 0.44 -0.12
N GLY A 27 0.22 1.73 -0.32
CA GLY A 27 0.34 2.79 0.67
C GLY A 27 1.56 3.67 0.46
N MET A 28 1.92 4.42 1.51
CA MET A 28 3.07 5.34 1.52
C MET A 28 4.34 4.65 2.01
N TYR A 29 5.44 4.94 1.31
CA TYR A 29 6.79 4.45 1.60
C TYR A 29 7.79 5.59 1.52
N TYR A 30 8.95 5.42 2.16
CA TYR A 30 10.07 6.33 2.01
C TYR A 30 11.12 5.73 1.09
N GLU A 31 11.37 6.35 -0.05
CA GLU A 31 12.36 5.89 -1.01
C GLU A 31 13.73 6.47 -0.66
N ARG A 32 14.68 5.62 -0.27
CA ARG A 32 16.00 6.09 0.21
C ARG A 32 16.87 6.68 -0.89
N SER A 33 16.73 6.18 -2.11
CA SER A 33 17.51 6.62 -3.27
C SER A 33 17.20 8.06 -3.67
N THR A 34 15.94 8.49 -3.52
CA THR A 34 15.48 9.83 -3.90
C THR A 34 15.23 10.74 -2.71
N GLY A 35 15.09 10.18 -1.50
CA GLY A 35 14.72 10.92 -0.30
C GLY A 35 13.26 11.39 -0.29
N LEU A 36 12.39 10.74 -1.07
CA LEU A 36 10.98 11.11 -1.23
C LEU A 36 10.04 10.16 -0.52
N PHE A 37 8.89 10.67 -0.11
CA PHE A 37 7.74 9.87 0.25
C PHE A 37 6.94 9.54 -1.00
N VAL A 38 6.75 8.26 -1.27
CA VAL A 38 6.15 7.74 -2.49
C VAL A 38 4.93 6.89 -2.16
N SER A 39 3.81 7.14 -2.84
CA SER A 39 2.62 6.29 -2.74
C SER A 39 2.60 5.23 -3.82
N PHE A 40 2.21 4.02 -3.42
CA PHE A 40 1.88 2.93 -4.32
C PHE A 40 0.43 2.49 -4.15
N VAL A 41 -0.26 2.21 -5.25
CA VAL A 41 -1.59 1.58 -5.25
C VAL A 41 -1.52 0.38 -6.16
N ARG A 42 -1.74 -0.81 -5.58
CA ARG A 42 -1.62 -2.10 -6.31
C ARG A 42 -0.29 -2.22 -7.07
N GLY A 43 0.81 -1.78 -6.45
CA GLY A 43 2.17 -1.87 -6.98
C GLY A 43 2.56 -0.79 -7.98
N ARG A 44 1.64 0.12 -8.34
CA ARG A 44 1.91 1.25 -9.23
C ARG A 44 2.22 2.50 -8.43
N ARG A 45 3.22 3.27 -8.86
CA ARG A 45 3.61 4.54 -8.25
C ARG A 45 2.61 5.63 -8.64
N HIS A 46 2.07 6.37 -7.67
CA HIS A 46 1.00 7.35 -7.92
C HIS A 46 1.34 8.78 -7.50
N PHE A 47 2.08 8.96 -6.40
CA PHE A 47 2.34 10.29 -5.85
C PHE A 47 3.70 10.33 -5.17
N GLU A 48 4.34 11.50 -5.24
CA GLU A 48 5.68 11.74 -4.72
C GLU A 48 5.72 13.08 -4.01
N VAL A 49 6.31 13.10 -2.82
CA VAL A 49 6.40 14.32 -2.02
C VAL A 49 7.67 14.36 -1.21
N THR A 50 8.30 15.53 -1.13
CA THR A 50 9.46 15.74 -0.28
C THR A 50 9.04 15.72 1.21
N PRO A 51 9.94 15.32 2.14
CA PRO A 51 9.63 15.33 3.57
C PRO A 51 9.12 16.68 4.10
N GLY A 52 9.60 17.79 3.53
CA GLY A 52 9.17 19.15 3.88
C GLY A 52 7.77 19.53 3.38
N ARG A 53 7.29 18.92 2.28
CA ARG A 53 5.93 19.16 1.74
C ARG A 53 4.91 18.11 2.18
N CYS A 54 5.37 17.01 2.77
CA CYS A 54 4.49 15.97 3.28
C CYS A 54 3.71 16.48 4.49
N LEU A 55 2.38 16.31 4.47
CA LEU A 55 1.47 16.78 5.52
C LEU A 55 1.46 15.91 6.78
N GLY A 56 2.14 14.76 6.76
CA GLY A 56 2.29 13.92 7.94
C GLY A 56 3.03 14.66 9.07
N ASP A 57 2.71 14.32 10.31
CA ASP A 57 3.45 14.81 11.47
C ASP A 57 4.87 14.19 11.51
N LYS A 58 5.69 14.72 12.41
CA LYS A 58 7.09 14.32 12.53
C LYS A 58 7.21 12.84 12.88
N ASP A 59 6.42 12.38 13.83
CA ASP A 59 6.47 11.00 14.33
C ASP A 59 6.05 10.00 13.24
N TRP A 60 5.02 10.31 12.46
CA TRP A 60 4.60 9.49 11.31
C TRP A 60 5.68 9.44 10.23
N LYS A 61 6.33 10.57 9.93
CA LYS A 61 7.42 10.63 8.95
C LYS A 61 8.59 9.75 9.39
N GLU A 62 9.05 9.90 10.63
CA GLU A 62 10.15 9.10 11.19
C GLU A 62 9.80 7.61 11.23
N LYS A 63 8.57 7.27 11.67
CA LYS A 63 8.07 5.90 11.67
C LYS A 63 8.09 5.30 10.26
N THR A 64 7.59 6.04 9.27
CA THR A 64 7.54 5.58 7.87
C THR A 64 8.94 5.42 7.27
N MET A 65 9.86 6.35 7.56
CA MET A 65 11.27 6.24 7.16
C MET A 65 11.98 5.04 7.78
N ARG A 66 11.61 4.66 9.02
CA ARG A 66 12.21 3.52 9.73
C ARG A 66 11.63 2.18 9.28
N GLU A 67 10.30 2.09 9.22
CA GLU A 67 9.58 0.81 9.06
C GLU A 67 9.21 0.49 7.62
N ARG A 68 9.13 1.52 6.76
CA ARG A 68 8.63 1.42 5.39
C ARG A 68 9.57 2.09 4.38
N ALA A 69 10.86 2.06 4.67
CA ALA A 69 11.86 2.46 3.70
C ALA A 69 12.05 1.38 2.63
N ILE A 70 12.07 1.82 1.37
CA ILE A 70 12.37 1.00 0.19
C ILE A 70 13.59 1.52 -0.55
#